data_AF-A0A494Y4L8-F1
#
_entry.id   AF-A0A494Y4L8-F1
#
_cell.length_a   1.000
_cell.length_b   1.000
_cell.length_c   1.000
_cell.angle_alpha   90.00
_cell.angle_beta   90.00
_cell.angle_gamma   90.00
#
_symmetry.space_group_name_H-M   'P 1'
#
loop_
_entity.id
_entity.type
_entity.pdbx_description
1 polymer ?
#
loop_
_entity_poly.entity_id
_entity_poly.type
_entity_poly.pdbx_seq_one_letter_code
_entity_poly.pdbx_strand_id
1 'polypeptide(L)'
;MAALDEAKRDLIVKEIESWRRNKLLPERYCDFLQNIYLEDLNERPLSPIGTAVKKIGQASGKNWFLAFGSFALICFVVLYFSVFPVLLQIGLTAVVTAAFTLVGARYKEKDPVRGRLAIGAGMAFLAGVGFGIVKINGWTNDSGTLWLAGICAAIWICCGIILRSSFVHGIGWLSAIVLYSLLLAEHAPHPTLLEVQVFWIPAALLFTWLSWYLHVRFKSAGAALFATGLVLWFMPEVYSALYGIHANWIQLEILIKIVVAGVGMFRLRKQWMEWVA
;
A
#
# COMPACT_ATOMS: atom_id res chain seq x y z
N MET A 1 17.81 21.19 -56.51
CA MET A 1 17.94 19.71 -56.48
C MET A 1 17.55 19.13 -55.12
N ALA A 2 17.95 19.74 -53.99
CA ALA A 2 17.57 19.26 -52.64
C ALA A 2 16.04 19.14 -52.38
N ALA A 3 15.23 20.10 -52.84
CA ALA A 3 13.77 20.08 -52.60
C ALA A 3 13.01 18.94 -53.32
N LEU A 4 13.57 18.39 -54.41
CA LEU A 4 12.93 17.31 -55.15
C LEU A 4 13.15 15.94 -54.47
N ASP A 5 14.28 15.78 -53.78
CA ASP A 5 14.59 14.57 -53.01
C ASP A 5 13.79 14.53 -51.71
N GLU A 6 13.54 15.68 -51.09
CA GLU A 6 12.71 15.83 -49.90
C GLU A 6 11.24 15.40 -50.14
N ALA A 7 10.63 15.85 -51.24
CA ALA A 7 9.28 15.43 -51.61
C ALA A 7 9.16 13.93 -51.93
N LYS A 8 10.20 13.34 -52.53
CA LYS A 8 10.26 11.90 -52.80
C LYS A 8 10.44 11.09 -51.52
N ARG A 9 11.24 11.60 -50.58
CA ARG A 9 11.46 10.99 -49.26
C ARG A 9 10.16 10.94 -48.45
N ASP A 10 9.41 12.04 -48.40
CA ASP A 10 8.11 12.10 -47.71
C ASP A 10 7.09 11.13 -48.30
N LEU A 11 7.11 10.96 -49.63
CA LEU A 11 6.27 9.98 -50.30
C LEU A 11 6.64 8.54 -49.89
N ILE A 12 7.93 8.22 -49.82
CA ILE A 12 8.44 6.90 -49.39
C ILE A 12 8.04 6.62 -47.93
N VAL A 13 8.15 7.59 -47.03
CA VAL A 13 7.77 7.42 -45.61
C VAL A 13 6.27 7.15 -45.47
N LYS A 14 5.41 7.87 -46.19
CA LYS A 14 3.95 7.62 -46.19
C LYS A 14 3.59 6.23 -46.71
N GLU A 15 4.33 5.75 -47.71
CA GLU A 15 4.09 4.43 -48.29
C GLU A 15 4.49 3.31 -47.32
N ILE A 16 5.62 3.46 -46.61
CA ILE A 16 6.05 2.53 -45.55
C ILE A 16 5.00 2.45 -44.42
N GLU A 17 4.39 3.57 -44.03
CA GLU A 17 3.28 3.58 -43.05
C GLU A 17 2.02 2.88 -43.56
N SER A 18 1.69 3.05 -44.85
CA SER A 18 0.61 2.33 -45.52
C SER A 18 0.85 0.81 -45.46
N TRP A 19 2.07 0.36 -45.74
CA TRP A 19 2.46 -1.05 -45.65
C TRP A 19 2.36 -1.60 -44.23
N ARG A 20 2.72 -0.81 -43.22
CA ARG A 20 2.58 -1.17 -41.81
C ARG A 20 1.10 -1.32 -41.41
N ARG A 21 0.26 -0.35 -41.78
CA ARG A 21 -1.18 -0.37 -41.47
C ARG A 21 -1.91 -1.53 -42.14
N ASN A 22 -1.53 -1.86 -43.37
CA ASN A 22 -2.13 -2.93 -44.16
C ASN A 22 -1.46 -4.30 -43.93
N LYS A 23 -0.45 -4.40 -43.05
CA LYS A 23 0.33 -5.62 -42.74
C LYS A 23 0.95 -6.31 -43.96
N LEU A 24 1.35 -5.52 -44.96
CA LEU A 24 1.99 -6.03 -46.18
C LEU A 24 3.44 -6.49 -45.93
N LEU A 25 4.07 -5.95 -44.89
CA LEU A 25 5.42 -6.30 -44.45
C LEU A 25 5.43 -6.49 -42.92
N PRO A 26 6.32 -7.36 -42.39
CA PRO A 26 6.52 -7.48 -40.95
C PRO A 26 6.97 -6.14 -40.33
N GLU A 27 6.42 -5.80 -39.15
CA GLU A 27 6.66 -4.51 -38.48
C GLU A 27 8.15 -4.18 -38.34
N ARG A 28 8.96 -5.18 -37.98
CA ARG A 28 10.41 -5.04 -37.79
C ARG A 28 11.16 -4.61 -39.06
N TYR A 29 10.61 -4.90 -40.24
CA TYR A 29 11.19 -4.53 -41.54
C TYR A 29 10.78 -3.11 -41.95
N CYS A 30 9.53 -2.73 -41.66
CA CYS A 30 9.07 -1.35 -41.80
C CYS A 30 9.90 -0.39 -40.92
N ASP A 31 10.20 -0.80 -39.69
CA ASP A 31 11.04 -0.02 -38.77
C ASP A 31 12.46 0.20 -39.33
N PHE A 32 13.05 -0.84 -39.93
CA PHE A 32 14.37 -0.74 -40.56
C PHE A 32 14.37 0.22 -41.76
N LEU A 33 13.39 0.11 -42.66
CA LEU A 33 13.29 1.00 -43.82
C LEU A 33 13.03 2.45 -43.39
N GLN A 34 12.14 2.66 -42.43
CA GLN A 34 11.85 4.00 -41.92
C GLN A 34 13.09 4.64 -41.27
N ASN A 35 13.94 3.85 -40.60
CA ASN A 35 15.21 4.33 -40.03
C ASN A 35 16.25 4.77 -41.07
N ILE A 36 16.21 4.24 -42.29
CA ILE A 36 17.13 4.65 -43.37
C ILE A 36 16.72 6.01 -43.94
N TYR A 37 15.42 6.28 -44.02
CA TYR A 37 14.89 7.48 -44.67
C TYR A 37 14.58 8.65 -43.73
N LEU A 38 14.58 8.44 -42.41
CA LEU A 38 14.48 9.53 -41.42
C LEU A 38 15.87 10.09 -41.10
N GLU A 39 16.27 11.17 -41.79
CA GLU A 39 17.54 11.86 -41.55
C GLU A 39 17.56 12.65 -40.23
N ASP A 40 16.40 13.11 -39.74
CA ASP A 40 16.33 13.82 -38.47
C ASP A 40 16.09 12.84 -37.32
N LEU A 41 17.07 12.76 -36.41
CA LEU A 41 16.96 12.09 -35.11
C LEU A 41 15.69 12.52 -34.34
N ASN A 42 15.11 13.68 -34.69
CA ASN A 42 13.92 14.19 -34.08
C ASN A 42 12.60 13.51 -34.49
N GLU A 43 12.50 12.97 -35.70
CA GLU A 43 11.25 12.41 -36.27
C GLU A 43 11.11 10.90 -36.07
N ARG A 44 12.07 10.27 -35.40
CA ARG A 44 12.01 8.85 -35.04
C ARG A 44 10.76 8.56 -34.19
N PRO A 45 9.93 7.56 -34.53
CA PRO A 45 8.98 7.00 -33.58
C PRO A 45 9.78 6.28 -32.47
N LEU A 46 10.20 7.04 -31.47
CA LEU A 46 11.03 6.53 -30.37
C LEU A 46 10.15 5.62 -29.49
N SER A 47 10.65 4.39 -29.27
CA SER A 47 10.23 3.55 -28.14
C SER A 47 10.19 4.38 -26.85
N PRO A 48 9.31 4.08 -25.88
CA PRO A 48 9.17 4.83 -24.62
C PRO A 48 10.50 5.14 -23.91
N ILE A 49 11.49 4.24 -24.04
CA ILE A 49 12.86 4.40 -23.53
C ILE A 49 13.61 5.51 -24.28
N GLY A 50 13.50 5.57 -25.61
CA GLY A 50 14.10 6.60 -26.44
C GLY A 50 13.53 8.00 -26.19
N THR A 51 12.21 8.11 -25.96
CA THR A 51 11.59 9.39 -25.55
C THR A 51 12.07 9.88 -24.18
N ALA A 52 12.36 8.96 -23.25
CA ALA A 52 12.93 9.32 -21.95
C ALA A 52 14.38 9.83 -22.10
N VAL A 53 15.21 9.14 -22.89
CA VAL A 53 16.60 9.54 -23.16
C VAL A 53 16.67 10.88 -23.89
N LYS A 54 15.80 11.12 -24.88
CA LYS A 54 15.73 12.40 -25.60
C LYS A 54 15.31 13.55 -24.67
N LYS A 55 14.36 13.32 -23.75
CA LYS A 55 13.99 14.30 -22.72
C LYS A 55 15.11 14.61 -21.73
N ILE A 56 15.96 13.63 -21.41
CA ILE A 56 17.14 13.83 -20.57
C ILE A 56 18.20 14.68 -21.30
N GLY A 57 18.41 14.44 -22.59
CA GLY A 57 19.34 15.22 -23.43
C GLY A 57 18.89 16.67 -23.70
N GLN A 58 17.58 16.94 -23.66
CA GLN A 58 17.01 18.28 -23.82
C GLN A 58 16.73 19.00 -22.48
N ALA A 59 17.13 18.42 -21.35
CA ALA A 59 16.88 19.00 -20.04
C ALA A 59 17.78 20.22 -19.79
N SER A 60 17.16 21.37 -19.52
CA SER A 60 17.85 22.60 -19.11
C SER A 60 18.79 22.38 -17.92
N GLY A 61 19.91 23.10 -17.84
CA GLY A 61 20.85 23.04 -16.72
C GLY A 61 20.19 23.26 -15.35
N LYS A 62 19.09 24.02 -15.29
CA LYS A 62 18.29 24.20 -14.06
C LYS A 62 17.59 22.90 -13.62
N ASN A 63 17.10 22.10 -14.56
CA ASN A 63 16.49 20.79 -14.28
C ASN A 63 17.57 19.78 -13.83
N TRP A 64 18.76 19.87 -14.42
CA TRP A 64 19.91 19.03 -14.03
C TRP A 64 20.38 19.34 -12.61
N PHE A 65 20.51 20.62 -12.25
CA PHE A 65 20.84 21.04 -10.90
C PHE A 65 19.77 20.64 -9.89
N LEU A 66 18.48 20.72 -10.26
CA LEU A 66 17.38 20.33 -9.37
C LEU A 66 17.30 18.81 -9.17
N ALA A 67 17.53 18.03 -10.22
CA ALA A 67 17.59 16.57 -10.14
C ALA A 67 18.82 16.11 -9.33
N PHE A 68 20.00 16.62 -9.66
CA PHE A 68 21.23 16.27 -8.95
C PHE A 68 21.22 16.78 -7.50
N GLY A 69 20.74 18.00 -7.27
CA GLY A 69 20.61 18.58 -5.94
C GLY A 69 19.62 17.84 -5.06
N SER A 70 18.45 17.46 -5.59
CA SER A 70 17.49 16.63 -4.83
C SER A 70 18.04 15.24 -4.55
N PHE A 71 18.71 14.61 -5.51
CA PHE A 71 19.39 13.34 -5.29
C PHE A 71 20.48 13.44 -4.22
N ALA A 72 21.35 14.44 -4.30
CA ALA A 72 22.39 14.70 -3.30
C ALA A 72 21.80 14.96 -1.92
N LEU A 73 20.72 15.73 -1.82
CA LEU A 73 20.00 15.99 -0.57
C LEU A 73 19.41 14.71 0.02
N ILE A 74 18.77 13.87 -0.80
CA ILE A 74 18.22 12.58 -0.37
C ILE A 74 19.35 11.68 0.15
N CYS A 75 20.46 11.56 -0.60
CA CYS A 75 21.63 10.79 -0.18
C CYS A 75 22.21 11.32 1.14
N PHE A 76 22.34 12.65 1.27
CA PHE A 76 22.81 13.27 2.51
C PHE A 76 21.90 12.92 3.69
N VAL A 77 20.59 13.10 3.54
CA VAL A 77 19.61 12.79 4.58
C VAL A 77 19.66 11.31 4.97
N VAL A 78 19.71 10.39 4.00
CA VAL A 78 19.72 8.95 4.26
C VAL A 78 21.02 8.51 4.94
N LEU A 79 22.17 9.00 4.48
CA LEU A 79 23.47 8.62 5.02
C LEU A 79 23.74 9.21 6.41
N TYR A 80 23.29 10.44 6.66
CA TYR A 80 23.46 11.12 7.95
C TYR A 80 22.28 10.96 8.91
N PHE A 81 21.27 10.16 8.53
CA PHE A 81 20.03 10.02 9.29
C PHE A 81 20.27 9.62 10.75
N SER A 82 21.23 8.72 11.00
CA SER A 82 21.56 8.22 12.35
C SER A 82 22.17 9.27 13.28
N VAL A 83 22.79 10.32 12.72
CA VAL A 83 23.45 11.39 13.48
C VAL A 83 22.46 12.50 13.86
N PHE A 84 21.32 12.58 13.17
CA PHE A 84 20.32 13.60 13.43
C PHE A 84 19.67 13.43 14.81
N PRO A 85 19.33 14.54 15.50
CA PRO A 85 18.53 14.47 16.72
C PRO A 85 17.20 13.76 16.46
N VAL A 86 16.71 13.01 17.46
CA VAL A 86 15.48 12.21 17.36
C VAL A 86 14.31 13.02 16.81
N LEU A 87 14.13 14.25 17.29
CA LEU A 87 13.02 15.11 16.86
C LEU A 87 13.06 15.40 15.36
N LEU A 88 14.25 15.54 14.78
CA LEU A 88 14.44 15.73 13.34
C LEU A 88 14.17 14.44 12.57
N GLN A 89 14.60 13.28 13.09
CA GLN A 89 14.30 11.97 12.49
C GLN A 89 12.78 11.73 12.40
N ILE A 90 12.05 12.00 13.48
CA ILE A 90 10.58 11.91 13.53
C ILE A 90 9.95 12.92 12.58
N GLY A 91 10.40 14.19 12.61
CA GLY A 91 9.88 15.25 11.76
C GLY A 91 10.02 14.95 10.27
N LEU A 92 11.19 14.50 9.83
CA LEU A 92 11.43 14.08 8.45
C LEU A 92 10.56 12.89 8.06
N THR A 93 10.45 11.90 8.94
CA THR A 93 9.61 10.71 8.70
C THR A 93 8.14 11.10 8.54
N ALA A 94 7.64 12.01 9.38
CA ALA A 94 6.27 12.51 9.32
C ALA A 94 6.02 13.30 8.02
N VAL A 95 6.92 14.19 7.63
CA VAL A 95 6.80 15.00 6.40
C VAL A 95 6.76 14.10 5.16
N VAL A 96 7.66 13.13 5.05
CA VAL A 96 7.69 12.21 3.91
C VAL A 96 6.45 11.32 3.88
N THR A 97 6.03 10.79 5.02
CA THR A 97 4.79 10.00 5.13
C THR A 97 3.55 10.82 4.73
N ALA A 98 3.48 12.08 5.19
CA ALA A 98 2.40 13.00 4.83
C ALA A 98 2.42 13.30 3.33
N ALA A 99 3.58 13.50 2.71
CA ALA A 99 3.70 13.70 1.27
C ALA A 99 3.17 12.50 0.47
N PHE A 100 3.56 11.27 0.83
CA PHE A 100 3.02 10.05 0.20
C PHE A 100 1.50 9.94 0.35
N THR A 101 0.99 10.22 1.56
CA THR A 101 -0.45 10.17 1.84
C THR A 101 -1.22 11.23 1.05
N LEU A 102 -0.69 12.46 0.97
CA LEU A 102 -1.28 13.56 0.19
C LEU A 102 -1.29 13.24 -1.31
N VAL A 103 -0.18 12.74 -1.86
CA VAL A 103 -0.11 12.28 -3.25
C VAL A 103 -1.16 11.20 -3.48
N GLY A 104 -1.21 10.18 -2.63
CA GLY A 104 -2.17 9.10 -2.77
C GLY A 104 -3.63 9.56 -2.66
N ALA A 105 -3.92 10.52 -1.79
CA ALA A 105 -5.24 11.15 -1.69
C ALA A 105 -5.61 11.93 -2.98
N ARG A 106 -4.66 12.65 -3.59
CA ARG A 106 -4.89 13.40 -4.85
C ARG A 106 -5.13 12.48 -6.05
N TYR A 107 -4.49 11.32 -6.10
CA TYR A 107 -4.66 10.35 -7.17
C TYR A 107 -5.83 9.38 -6.94
N LYS A 108 -6.45 9.38 -5.77
CA LYS A 108 -7.52 8.44 -5.40
C LYS A 108 -8.67 8.38 -6.42
N GLU A 109 -9.06 9.52 -6.99
CA GLU A 109 -10.17 9.61 -7.96
C GLU A 109 -9.72 9.38 -9.40
N LYS A 110 -8.53 9.87 -9.78
CA LYS A 110 -8.03 9.81 -11.15
C LYS A 110 -7.45 8.44 -11.50
N ASP A 111 -6.73 7.84 -10.57
CA ASP A 111 -6.12 6.51 -10.70
C ASP A 111 -6.10 5.85 -9.31
N PRO A 112 -7.17 5.09 -8.98
CA PRO A 112 -7.31 4.47 -7.66
C PRO A 112 -6.20 3.46 -7.32
N VAL A 113 -5.53 2.88 -8.33
CA VAL A 113 -4.42 1.96 -8.10
C VAL A 113 -3.19 2.74 -7.65
N ARG A 114 -2.81 3.78 -8.40
CA ARG A 114 -1.69 4.66 -8.01
C ARG A 114 -1.94 5.34 -6.67
N GLY A 115 -3.17 5.78 -6.41
CA GLY A 115 -3.56 6.37 -5.13
C GLY A 115 -3.33 5.41 -3.96
N ARG A 116 -3.77 4.15 -4.10
CA ARG A 116 -3.57 3.12 -3.07
C ARG A 116 -2.09 2.74 -2.90
N LEU A 117 -1.34 2.62 -4.00
CA LEU A 117 0.09 2.32 -3.94
C LEU A 117 0.88 3.43 -3.23
N ALA A 118 0.57 4.70 -3.50
CA ALA A 118 1.21 5.82 -2.84
C ALA A 118 0.91 5.87 -1.33
N ILE A 119 -0.34 5.63 -0.92
CA ILE A 119 -0.69 5.54 0.51
C ILE A 119 0.01 4.33 1.15
N GLY A 120 -0.03 3.17 0.51
CA GLY A 120 0.64 1.96 1.00
C GLY A 120 2.14 2.15 1.16
N ALA A 121 2.79 2.84 0.23
CA ALA A 121 4.19 3.22 0.33
C ALA A 121 4.46 4.13 1.53
N GLY A 122 3.59 5.12 1.78
CA GLY A 122 3.68 5.97 2.97
C GLY A 122 3.52 5.19 4.28
N MET A 123 2.60 4.23 4.33
CA MET A 123 2.40 3.36 5.50
C MET A 123 3.62 2.47 5.75
N ALA A 124 4.14 1.82 4.71
CA ALA A 124 5.34 1.01 4.79
C ALA A 124 6.57 1.83 5.20
N PHE A 125 6.68 3.07 4.68
CA PHE A 125 7.75 4.00 5.04
C PHE A 125 7.68 4.39 6.51
N LEU A 126 6.50 4.78 7.02
CA LEU A 126 6.31 5.12 8.44
C LEU A 126 6.71 3.97 9.36
N ALA A 127 6.25 2.75 9.07
CA ALA A 127 6.56 1.58 9.87
C ALA A 127 8.05 1.21 9.79
N GLY A 128 8.63 1.18 8.58
CA GLY A 128 10.01 0.77 8.36
C GLY A 128 11.02 1.78 8.93
N VAL A 129 10.87 3.06 8.62
CA VAL A 129 11.75 4.12 9.14
C VAL A 129 11.52 4.32 10.63
N GLY A 130 10.26 4.26 11.10
CA GLY A 130 9.95 4.31 12.53
C GLY A 130 10.64 3.19 13.31
N PHE A 131 10.67 1.96 12.77
CA PHE A 131 11.42 0.86 13.37
C PHE A 131 12.94 1.12 13.35
N GLY A 132 13.45 1.70 12.28
CA GLY A 132 14.84 2.16 12.19
C GLY A 132 15.20 3.18 13.29
N ILE A 133 14.33 4.15 13.55
CA ILE A 133 14.50 5.14 14.64
C ILE A 133 14.55 4.43 15.99
N VAL A 134 13.60 3.55 16.28
CA VAL A 134 13.59 2.77 17.54
C VAL A 134 14.89 1.99 17.71
N LYS A 135 15.36 1.33 16.65
CA LYS A 135 16.59 0.52 16.68
C LYS A 135 17.86 1.36 16.89
N ILE A 136 18.02 2.46 16.15
CA ILE A 136 19.22 3.32 16.22
C ILE A 136 19.35 3.98 17.61
N ASN A 137 18.22 4.30 18.24
CA ASN A 137 18.20 4.91 19.57
C ASN A 137 18.22 3.88 20.72
N GLY A 138 18.32 2.58 20.42
CA GLY A 138 18.40 1.52 21.43
C GLY A 138 17.08 1.19 22.15
N TRP A 139 15.94 1.68 21.65
CA TRP A 139 14.64 1.56 22.33
C TRP A 139 13.89 0.26 22.06
N THR A 140 14.54 -0.75 21.45
CA THR A 140 13.87 -2.03 21.14
C THR A 140 13.47 -2.78 22.41
N ASN A 141 14.23 -2.62 23.50
CA ASN A 141 13.96 -3.29 24.78
C ASN A 141 13.05 -2.45 25.70
N ASP A 142 12.99 -1.14 25.48
CA ASP A 142 12.30 -0.17 26.35
C ASP A 142 10.87 0.13 25.86
N SER A 143 10.13 -0.90 25.44
CA SER A 143 8.76 -0.77 24.88
C SER A 143 8.65 0.10 23.61
N GLY A 144 9.75 0.54 23.01
CA GLY A 144 9.73 1.44 21.85
C GLY A 144 9.01 0.84 20.64
N THR A 145 9.12 -0.47 20.44
CA THR A 145 8.39 -1.18 19.39
C THR A 145 6.87 -1.21 19.64
N LEU A 146 6.44 -1.28 20.90
CA LEU A 146 5.02 -1.22 21.27
C LEU A 146 4.46 0.19 21.01
N TRP A 147 5.19 1.23 21.41
CA TRP A 147 4.83 2.62 21.13
C TRP A 147 4.73 2.89 19.63
N LEU A 148 5.68 2.40 18.84
CA LEU A 148 5.64 2.53 17.38
C LEU A 148 4.39 1.87 16.79
N ALA A 149 4.07 0.64 17.19
CA ALA A 149 2.88 -0.07 16.71
C ALA A 149 1.59 0.68 17.08
N GLY A 150 1.52 1.25 18.29
CA GLY A 150 0.39 2.07 18.74
C GLY A 150 0.23 3.38 17.97
N ILE A 151 1.34 4.10 17.76
CA ILE A 151 1.35 5.34 16.96
C ILE A 151 0.94 5.05 15.51
N CYS A 152 1.49 3.99 14.91
CA CYS A 152 1.11 3.58 13.54
C CYS A 152 -0.38 3.23 13.47
N ALA A 153 -0.89 2.44 14.43
CA ALA A 153 -2.31 2.09 14.50
C ALA A 153 -3.19 3.34 14.58
N ALA A 154 -2.89 4.27 15.48
CA ALA A 154 -3.65 5.50 15.65
C ALA A 154 -3.64 6.38 14.38
N ILE A 155 -2.46 6.59 13.79
CA ILE A 155 -2.32 7.39 12.56
C ILE A 155 -3.10 6.75 11.42
N TRP A 156 -2.96 5.44 11.19
CA TRP A 156 -3.64 4.76 10.09
C TRP A 156 -5.15 4.68 10.29
N ILE A 157 -5.64 4.51 11.52
CA ILE A 157 -7.07 4.55 11.82
C ILE A 157 -7.63 5.95 11.52
N CYS A 158 -7.01 7.00 12.06
CA CYS A 158 -7.44 8.38 11.84
C CYS A 158 -7.37 8.76 10.36
N CYS A 159 -6.24 8.51 9.68
CA CYS A 159 -6.08 8.79 8.26
C CYS A 159 -7.07 7.99 7.40
N GLY A 160 -7.32 6.73 7.71
CA GLY A 160 -8.26 5.91 6.94
C GLY A 160 -9.71 6.37 7.09
N ILE A 161 -10.11 6.85 8.28
CA ILE A 161 -11.43 7.45 8.50
C ILE A 161 -11.56 8.77 7.74
N ILE A 162 -10.57 9.67 7.84
CA ILE A 162 -10.55 10.97 7.15
C ILE A 162 -10.59 10.78 5.63
N LEU A 163 -9.76 9.87 5.10
CA LEU A 163 -9.69 9.56 3.67
C LEU A 163 -10.83 8.66 3.19
N ARG A 164 -11.74 8.21 4.08
CA ARG A 164 -12.80 7.24 3.80
C ARG A 164 -12.27 6.00 3.07
N SER A 165 -11.16 5.44 3.53
CA SER A 165 -10.49 4.29 2.94
C SER A 165 -10.51 3.10 3.89
N SER A 166 -11.28 2.06 3.55
CA SER A 166 -11.39 0.82 4.32
C SER A 166 -10.04 0.11 4.47
N PHE A 167 -9.21 0.18 3.43
CA PHE A 167 -7.89 -0.44 3.41
C PHE A 167 -6.97 0.16 4.49
N VAL A 168 -6.93 1.49 4.59
CA VAL A 168 -5.96 2.19 5.45
C VAL A 168 -6.29 2.01 6.92
N HIS A 169 -7.54 2.27 7.34
CA HIS A 169 -7.88 2.06 8.74
C HIS A 169 -8.00 0.56 9.11
N GLY A 170 -8.28 -0.32 8.15
CA GLY A 170 -8.22 -1.78 8.37
C GLY A 170 -6.83 -2.25 8.77
N ILE A 171 -5.77 -1.81 8.06
CA ILE A 171 -4.39 -2.09 8.46
C ILE A 171 -4.06 -1.43 9.81
N GLY A 172 -4.60 -0.24 10.09
CA GLY A 172 -4.52 0.39 11.40
C GLY A 172 -5.04 -0.50 12.54
N TRP A 173 -6.21 -1.12 12.34
CA TRP A 173 -6.76 -2.09 13.29
C TRP A 173 -5.94 -3.38 13.38
N LEU A 174 -5.38 -3.88 12.27
CA LEU A 174 -4.44 -5.01 12.32
C LEU A 174 -3.21 -4.69 13.18
N SER A 175 -2.66 -3.49 13.05
CA SER A 175 -1.56 -3.02 13.91
C SER A 175 -1.97 -2.95 15.38
N ALA A 176 -3.20 -2.49 15.68
CA ALA A 176 -3.75 -2.49 17.03
C ALA A 176 -3.93 -3.90 17.60
N ILE A 177 -4.35 -4.87 16.77
CA ILE A 177 -4.46 -6.28 17.16
C ILE A 177 -3.09 -6.85 17.50
N VAL A 178 -2.06 -6.58 16.68
CA VAL A 178 -0.69 -7.00 16.98
C VAL A 178 -0.22 -6.38 18.29
N LEU A 179 -0.40 -5.07 18.49
CA LEU A 179 -0.05 -4.41 19.75
C LEU A 179 -0.75 -5.06 20.95
N TYR A 180 -2.07 -5.29 20.84
CA TYR A 180 -2.84 -5.95 21.90
C TYR A 180 -2.35 -7.36 22.17
N SER A 181 -2.01 -8.15 21.14
CA SER A 181 -1.46 -9.50 21.30
C SER A 181 -0.13 -9.51 22.05
N LEU A 182 0.75 -8.56 21.77
CA LEU A 182 2.06 -8.43 22.42
C LEU A 182 1.89 -8.04 23.90
N LEU A 183 1.03 -7.06 24.18
CA LEU A 183 0.72 -6.64 25.55
C LEU A 183 0.08 -7.78 26.36
N LEU A 184 -0.81 -8.55 25.73
CA LEU A 184 -1.47 -9.68 26.37
C LEU A 184 -0.47 -10.79 26.73
N ALA A 185 0.48 -11.09 25.83
CA ALA A 185 1.54 -12.06 26.10
C ALA A 185 2.47 -11.64 27.24
N GLU A 186 2.68 -10.35 27.43
CA GLU A 186 3.48 -9.81 28.53
C GLU A 186 2.74 -9.89 29.88
N HIS A 187 1.44 -9.59 29.90
CA HIS A 187 0.67 -9.47 31.15
C HIS A 187 -0.05 -10.77 31.58
N ALA A 188 -0.29 -11.70 30.65
CA ALA A 188 -0.96 -12.96 30.90
C ALA A 188 -0.17 -14.12 30.27
N PRO A 189 0.96 -14.55 30.87
CA PRO A 189 1.88 -15.51 30.25
C PRO A 189 1.35 -16.96 30.21
N HIS A 190 0.40 -17.32 31.07
CA HIS A 190 -0.16 -18.67 31.17
C HIS A 190 -1.69 -18.65 31.20
N PRO A 191 -2.36 -18.17 30.14
CA PRO A 191 -3.80 -18.09 30.12
C PRO A 191 -4.41 -19.47 29.85
N THR A 192 -5.54 -19.75 30.50
CA THR A 192 -6.37 -20.92 30.21
C THR A 192 -7.09 -20.75 28.86
N LEU A 193 -7.55 -21.86 28.26
CA LEU A 193 -8.31 -21.83 27.01
C LEU A 193 -9.51 -20.86 27.06
N LEU A 194 -10.23 -20.86 28.18
CA LEU A 194 -11.39 -19.97 28.36
C LEU A 194 -10.97 -18.50 28.42
N GLU A 195 -9.90 -18.18 29.14
CA GLU A 195 -9.38 -16.80 29.24
C GLU A 195 -8.97 -16.28 27.86
N VAL A 196 -8.28 -17.10 27.05
CA VAL A 196 -7.94 -16.73 25.67
C VAL A 196 -9.20 -16.40 24.87
N GLN A 197 -10.26 -17.21 24.95
CA GLN A 197 -11.51 -16.89 24.25
C GLN A 197 -12.15 -15.59 24.78
N VAL A 198 -12.14 -15.35 26.10
CA VAL A 198 -12.69 -14.14 26.72
C VAL A 198 -11.91 -12.88 26.33
N PHE A 199 -10.60 -12.96 26.07
CA PHE A 199 -9.79 -11.82 25.65
C PHE A 199 -10.17 -11.28 24.27
N TRP A 200 -10.56 -12.14 23.33
CA TRP A 200 -10.77 -11.75 21.94
C TRP A 200 -12.24 -11.75 21.48
N ILE A 201 -13.06 -12.69 21.95
CA ILE A 201 -14.44 -12.85 21.46
C ILE A 201 -15.33 -11.63 21.74
N PRO A 202 -15.32 -10.99 22.93
CA PRO A 202 -16.08 -9.77 23.16
C PRO A 202 -15.71 -8.65 22.18
N ALA A 203 -14.42 -8.50 21.87
CA ALA A 203 -13.96 -7.54 20.87
C ALA A 203 -14.46 -7.92 19.46
N ALA A 204 -14.39 -9.19 19.06
CA ALA A 204 -14.90 -9.65 17.77
C ALA A 204 -16.39 -9.33 17.59
N LEU A 205 -17.21 -9.59 18.62
CA LEU A 205 -18.64 -9.28 18.63
C LEU A 205 -18.89 -7.77 18.57
N LEU A 206 -18.16 -6.98 19.37
CA LEU A 206 -18.26 -5.52 19.37
C LEU A 206 -17.95 -4.92 18.00
N PHE A 207 -16.85 -5.35 17.36
CA PHE A 207 -16.46 -4.86 16.03
C PHE A 207 -17.45 -5.28 14.94
N THR A 208 -17.96 -6.51 15.01
CA THR A 208 -18.99 -6.99 14.08
C THR A 208 -20.30 -6.21 14.23
N TRP A 209 -20.70 -5.92 15.46
CA TRP A 209 -21.87 -5.09 15.75
C TRP A 209 -21.67 -3.63 15.31
N LEU A 210 -20.52 -3.04 15.63
CA LEU A 210 -20.19 -1.66 15.26
C LEU A 210 -20.06 -1.51 13.75
N SER A 211 -19.57 -2.54 13.05
CA SER A 211 -19.59 -2.62 11.61
C SER A 211 -21.00 -2.46 11.05
N TRP A 212 -21.95 -3.26 11.56
CA TRP A 212 -23.34 -3.18 11.10
C TRP A 212 -23.94 -1.80 11.35
N TYR A 213 -23.73 -1.23 12.55
CA TYR A 213 -24.21 0.09 12.91
C TYR A 213 -23.61 1.20 12.03
N LEU A 214 -22.30 1.19 11.80
CA LEU A 214 -21.62 2.24 11.03
C LEU A 214 -21.74 2.04 9.51
N HIS A 215 -22.01 0.84 9.02
CA HIS A 215 -22.10 0.57 7.58
C HIS A 215 -23.14 1.46 6.88
N VAL A 216 -24.27 1.73 7.55
CA VAL A 216 -25.35 2.56 7.00
C VAL A 216 -24.89 4.00 6.74
N ARG A 217 -24.09 4.56 7.64
CA ARG A 217 -23.64 5.97 7.57
C ARG A 217 -22.26 6.15 6.90
N PHE A 218 -21.37 5.19 7.11
CA PHE A 218 -19.98 5.20 6.67
C PHE A 218 -19.60 3.82 6.14
N LYS A 219 -20.00 3.51 4.90
CA LYS A 219 -19.74 2.20 4.25
C LYS A 219 -18.29 1.75 4.38
N SER A 220 -17.34 2.67 4.17
CA SER A 220 -15.91 2.35 4.27
C SER A 220 -15.51 1.94 5.69
N ALA A 221 -16.03 2.63 6.70
CA ALA A 221 -15.75 2.34 8.09
C ALA A 221 -16.36 1.01 8.54
N GLY A 222 -17.61 0.76 8.15
CA GLY A 222 -18.28 -0.52 8.37
C GLY A 222 -17.49 -1.68 7.78
N ALA A 223 -17.05 -1.56 6.52
CA ALA A 223 -16.31 -2.63 5.85
C ALA A 223 -15.01 -3.05 6.56
N ALA A 224 -14.20 -2.11 7.06
CA ALA A 224 -12.98 -2.53 7.76
C ALA A 224 -13.24 -2.97 9.20
N LEU A 225 -14.25 -2.44 9.89
CA LEU A 225 -14.64 -2.98 11.19
C LEU A 225 -15.17 -4.41 11.05
N PHE A 226 -15.88 -4.72 9.96
CA PHE A 226 -16.32 -6.08 9.66
C PHE A 226 -15.11 -7.01 9.48
N ALA A 227 -14.17 -6.60 8.61
CA ALA A 227 -12.95 -7.37 8.38
C ALA A 227 -12.14 -7.56 9.67
N THR A 228 -12.06 -6.51 10.51
CA THR A 228 -11.40 -6.57 11.81
C THR A 228 -12.12 -7.53 12.77
N GLY A 229 -13.45 -7.50 12.82
CA GLY A 229 -14.26 -8.42 13.62
C GLY A 229 -14.07 -9.88 13.20
N LEU A 230 -13.99 -10.15 11.89
CA LEU A 230 -13.68 -11.48 11.36
C LEU A 230 -12.28 -11.94 11.75
N VAL A 231 -11.28 -11.07 11.68
CA VAL A 231 -9.92 -11.40 12.14
C VAL A 231 -9.92 -11.71 13.64
N LEU A 232 -10.54 -10.85 14.46
CA LEU A 232 -10.65 -11.02 15.90
C LEU A 232 -11.39 -12.32 16.29
N TRP A 233 -12.35 -12.77 15.49
CA TRP A 233 -13.09 -14.01 15.74
C TRP A 233 -12.17 -15.25 15.79
N PHE A 234 -11.12 -15.27 14.98
CA PHE A 234 -10.13 -16.36 14.90
C PHE A 234 -8.83 -16.05 15.65
N MET A 235 -8.70 -14.87 16.25
CA MET A 235 -7.50 -14.50 17.02
C MET A 235 -7.23 -15.38 18.24
N PRO A 236 -8.21 -15.94 18.98
CA PRO A 236 -7.93 -16.92 20.03
C PRO A 236 -7.08 -18.08 19.56
N GLU A 237 -7.41 -18.66 18.42
CA GLU A 237 -6.73 -19.84 17.88
C GLU A 237 -5.35 -19.48 17.33
N VAL A 238 -5.24 -18.32 16.66
CA VAL A 238 -3.94 -17.80 16.21
C VAL A 238 -3.04 -17.52 17.41
N TYR A 239 -3.55 -16.89 18.46
CA TYR A 239 -2.82 -16.60 19.68
C TYR A 239 -2.37 -17.89 20.38
N SER A 240 -3.28 -18.86 20.56
CA SER A 240 -2.95 -20.17 21.12
C SER A 240 -1.90 -20.92 20.30
N ALA A 241 -1.95 -20.84 18.97
CA ALA A 241 -0.94 -21.44 18.09
C ALA A 241 0.43 -20.76 18.20
N LEU A 242 0.46 -19.42 18.26
CA LEU A 242 1.70 -18.63 18.36
C LEU A 242 2.44 -18.85 19.68
N TYR A 243 1.70 -18.96 20.78
CA TYR A 243 2.26 -19.09 22.14
C TYR A 243 2.23 -20.53 22.69
N GLY A 244 1.81 -21.50 21.88
CA GLY A 244 1.84 -22.93 22.25
C GLY A 244 0.82 -23.34 23.32
N ILE A 245 -0.27 -22.61 23.46
CA ILE A 245 -1.31 -22.85 24.48
C ILE A 245 -2.24 -23.95 23.96
N HIS A 246 -2.20 -25.14 24.58
CA HIS A 246 -3.14 -26.25 24.34
C HIS A 246 -3.42 -26.55 22.85
N ALA A 247 -2.34 -26.68 22.06
CA ALA A 247 -2.39 -26.80 20.59
C ALA A 247 -3.25 -27.98 20.06
N ASN A 248 -3.48 -29.02 20.87
CA ASN A 248 -4.31 -30.16 20.53
C ASN A 248 -5.81 -29.83 20.43
N TRP A 249 -6.29 -28.76 21.06
CA TRP A 249 -7.70 -28.37 21.06
C TRP A 249 -8.05 -27.39 19.92
N ILE A 250 -7.07 -26.75 19.30
CA ILE A 250 -7.26 -25.70 18.28
C ILE A 250 -8.17 -26.17 17.13
N GLN A 251 -7.95 -27.38 16.62
CA GLN A 251 -8.76 -27.91 15.50
C GLN A 251 -10.25 -28.04 15.87
N LEU A 252 -10.54 -28.48 17.09
CA LEU A 252 -11.91 -28.60 17.59
C LEU A 252 -12.55 -27.23 17.80
N GLU A 253 -11.81 -26.26 18.36
CA GLU A 253 -12.29 -24.88 18.56
C GLU A 253 -12.66 -24.22 17.23
N ILE A 254 -11.81 -24.34 16.20
CA ILE A 254 -12.09 -23.84 14.85
C ILE A 254 -13.36 -24.49 14.29
N LEU A 255 -13.49 -25.82 14.42
CA LEU A 255 -14.65 -26.55 13.89
C LEU A 255 -15.95 -26.09 14.57
N ILE A 256 -15.94 -25.95 15.89
CA ILE A 256 -17.08 -25.43 16.65
C ILE A 256 -17.42 -24.01 16.19
N LYS A 257 -16.43 -23.12 16.03
CA LYS A 257 -16.65 -21.74 15.55
C LYS A 257 -17.24 -21.70 14.14
N ILE A 258 -16.79 -22.56 13.24
CA ILE A 258 -17.34 -22.66 11.88
C ILE A 258 -18.81 -23.11 11.93
N VAL A 259 -19.14 -24.11 12.76
CA VAL A 259 -20.53 -24.56 12.94
C VAL A 259 -21.40 -23.44 13.52
N VAL A 260 -20.93 -22.75 14.56
CA VAL A 260 -21.64 -21.60 15.17
C VAL A 260 -21.86 -20.48 14.16
N ALA A 261 -20.83 -20.11 13.39
CA ALA A 261 -20.93 -19.11 12.34
C ALA A 261 -21.91 -19.54 11.24
N GLY A 262 -21.86 -20.79 10.79
CA GLY A 262 -22.76 -21.35 9.79
C GLY A 262 -24.22 -21.35 10.25
N VAL A 263 -24.50 -21.77 11.47
CA VAL A 263 -25.85 -21.71 12.08
C VAL A 263 -26.33 -20.27 12.19
N GLY A 264 -25.45 -19.35 12.61
CA GLY A 264 -25.74 -17.92 12.68
C GLY A 264 -26.11 -17.33 11.31
N MET A 265 -25.29 -17.59 10.30
CA MET A 265 -25.53 -17.15 8.92
C MET A 265 -26.85 -17.71 8.35
N PHE A 266 -27.17 -18.98 8.64
CA PHE A 266 -28.41 -19.59 8.19
C PHE A 266 -29.66 -18.98 8.87
N ARG A 267 -29.57 -18.69 10.17
CA ARG A 267 -30.64 -18.03 10.93
C ARG A 267 -30.87 -16.59 10.46
N LEU A 268 -29.79 -15.85 10.25
CA LEU A 268 -29.82 -14.44 9.84
C LEU A 268 -29.93 -14.26 8.31
N ARG A 269 -30.16 -15.33 7.55
CA ARG A 269 -30.13 -15.31 6.07
C ARG A 269 -30.96 -14.19 5.44
N LYS A 270 -32.16 -13.93 5.97
CA LYS A 270 -33.02 -12.89 5.41
C LYS A 270 -32.42 -11.49 5.58
N GLN A 271 -31.73 -11.25 6.69
CA GLN A 271 -31.16 -9.94 7.02
C GLN A 271 -29.85 -9.65 6.28
N TRP A 272 -28.97 -10.64 6.12
CA TRP A 272 -27.72 -10.40 5.41
C TRP A 272 -27.86 -10.50 3.88
N MET A 273 -28.85 -11.24 3.35
CA MET A 273 -29.11 -11.24 1.90
C MET A 273 -29.59 -9.88 1.38
N GLU A 274 -30.35 -9.11 2.17
CA GLU A 274 -30.70 -7.71 1.86
C GLU A 274 -29.49 -6.77 1.87
N TRP A 275 -28.40 -7.16 2.52
CA TRP A 275 -27.18 -6.36 2.63
C TRP A 275 -26.22 -6.57 1.44
N VAL A 276 -26.32 -7.73 0.77
CA VAL A 276 -25.49 -8.11 -0.39
C VAL A 276 -26.20 -7.83 -1.72
N ALA A 277 -27.54 -7.85 -1.76
CA ALA A 277 -28.35 -7.49 -2.92
C ALA A 277 -28.36 -5.98 -3.18
#